data_AF-A0A1Q3WY16-F1
#
_entry.id   AF-A0A1Q3WY16-F1
#
_cell.length_a   1.000
_cell.length_b   1.000
_cell.length_c   1.000
_cell.angle_alpha   90.00
_cell.angle_beta   90.00
_cell.angle_gamma   90.00
#
_symmetry.space_group_name_H-M   'P 1'
#
loop_
_entity.id
_entity.type
_entity.pdbx_description
1 polymer ?
#
loop_
_entity_poly.entity_id
_entity_poly.type
_entity_poly.pdbx_seq_one_letter_code
_entity_poly.pdbx_strand_id
1 'polypeptide(L)'
;MKKEEDRKLLPIEKYSHFKGIYLTTTQEYYLCDFYEITHVDSPSFYRVSADLRGNNKIVEVIKIGNDWNITPSVLPYELELEIIKIVEEVCIPKSKKPDK
;
A
#
# COMPACT_ATOMS: atom_id res chain seq x y z
N MET A 1 35.45 -18.16 8.27
CA MET A 1 35.79 -16.73 8.08
C MET A 1 34.73 -16.15 7.17
N LYS A 2 34.05 -15.10 7.66
CA LYS A 2 32.91 -14.34 7.07
C LYS A 2 31.57 -15.08 6.87
N LYS A 3 30.74 -14.88 7.90
CA LYS A 3 29.27 -14.88 7.96
C LYS A 3 28.60 -14.50 6.64
N GLU A 4 27.81 -15.42 6.10
CA GLU A 4 26.77 -15.18 5.09
C GLU A 4 25.52 -14.58 5.78
N GLU A 5 25.73 -13.59 6.65
CA GLU A 5 24.66 -12.83 7.30
C GLU A 5 24.14 -11.79 6.31
N ASP A 6 22.85 -11.92 6.00
CA ASP A 6 21.94 -10.79 5.92
C ASP A 6 22.31 -9.65 4.97
N ARG A 7 22.37 -9.98 3.68
CA ARG A 7 21.83 -9.05 2.67
C ARG A 7 20.47 -9.55 2.21
N LYS A 8 19.54 -9.76 3.15
CA LYS A 8 18.14 -9.48 2.83
C LYS A 8 18.11 -8.00 2.51
N LEU A 9 18.26 -7.68 1.22
CA LEU A 9 18.19 -6.32 0.74
C LEU A 9 16.91 -5.73 1.31
N LEU A 10 17.08 -4.75 2.19
CA LEU A 10 15.95 -4.12 2.85
C LEU A 10 15.04 -3.56 1.76
N PRO A 11 13.72 -3.70 1.91
CA PRO A 11 12.78 -3.17 0.95
C PRO A 11 13.07 -1.71 0.62
N ILE A 12 13.05 -1.34 -0.67
CA ILE A 12 13.19 0.06 -1.08
C ILE A 12 11.80 0.71 -0.99
N GLU A 13 11.64 1.64 -0.05
CA GLU A 13 10.47 2.52 0.04
C GLU A 13 10.65 3.68 -0.94
N LYS A 14 9.86 3.71 -2.02
CA LYS A 14 10.07 4.70 -3.11
C LYS A 14 9.09 5.87 -3.12
N TYR A 15 7.97 5.76 -2.44
CA TYR A 15 6.92 6.76 -2.47
C TYR A 15 6.27 6.89 -1.10
N SER A 16 6.04 8.11 -0.63
CA SER A 16 5.18 8.40 0.52
C SER A 16 4.13 9.39 0.02
N HIS A 17 2.92 8.91 -0.23
CA HIS A 17 1.81 9.76 -0.61
C HIS A 17 0.82 9.83 0.53
N PHE A 18 0.60 11.04 1.03
CA PHE A 18 -0.41 11.30 2.04
C PHE A 18 -1.76 11.56 1.38
N LYS A 19 -2.79 10.82 1.78
CA LYS A 19 -4.17 10.99 1.33
C LYS A 19 -5.14 10.85 2.49
N GLY A 20 -6.16 11.70 2.49
CA GLY A 20 -7.32 11.55 3.35
C GLY A 20 -8.41 10.71 2.67
N ILE A 21 -8.97 9.73 3.37
CA ILE A 21 -10.11 8.91 2.90
C ILE A 21 -11.31 9.24 3.78
N TYR A 22 -12.41 9.66 3.15
CA TYR A 22 -13.69 9.85 3.82
C TYR A 22 -14.65 8.73 3.42
N LEU A 23 -15.14 7.96 4.40
CA LEU A 23 -16.17 6.95 4.17
C LEU A 23 -17.53 7.59 4.33
N THR A 24 -18.33 7.53 3.27
CA THR A 24 -19.64 8.17 3.27
C THR A 24 -20.65 7.42 4.14
N THR A 25 -20.54 6.09 4.18
CA THR A 25 -21.46 5.22 4.93
C THR A 25 -21.31 5.40 6.45
N THR A 26 -20.07 5.44 6.94
CA THR A 26 -19.79 5.54 8.39
C THR A 26 -19.51 6.97 8.85
N GLN A 27 -19.41 7.92 7.90
CA GLN A 27 -18.98 9.31 8.14
C GLN A 27 -17.61 9.40 8.84
N GLU A 28 -16.74 8.44 8.56
CA GLU A 28 -15.41 8.37 9.13
C GLU A 28 -14.37 8.98 8.21
N TYR A 29 -13.33 9.55 8.80
CA TYR A 29 -12.21 10.13 8.08
C TYR A 29 -10.90 9.48 8.54
N TYR A 30 -10.06 9.15 7.58
CA TYR A 30 -8.78 8.47 7.78
C TYR A 30 -7.67 9.21 7.07
N LEU A 31 -6.52 9.32 7.74
CA LEU A 31 -5.29 9.87 7.16
C LEU A 31 -4.34 8.72 6.86
N CYS A 32 -3.94 8.60 5.60
CA CYS A 32 -3.20 7.45 5.12
C CYS A 32 -1.93 7.88 4.39
N ASP A 33 -0.80 7.31 4.80
CA ASP A 33 0.45 7.37 4.06
C ASP A 33 0.65 6.08 3.26
N PHE A 34 0.83 6.22 1.95
CA PHE A 34 0.98 5.11 1.02
C PHE A 34 2.45 4.94 0.62
N TYR A 35 2.94 3.71 0.76
CA TYR A 35 4.31 3.30 0.49
C TYR A 35 4.34 2.21 -0.57
N GLU A 36 5.11 2.42 -1.65
CA GLU A 36 5.53 1.32 -2.52
C GLU A 36 6.78 0.70 -1.94
N ILE A 37 6.73 -0.61 -1.77
CA ILE A 37 7.84 -1.38 -1.29
C ILE A 37 8.27 -2.39 -2.35
N THR A 38 9.48 -2.19 -2.87
CA THR A 38 10.07 -3.05 -3.90
C THR A 38 11.18 -3.92 -3.32
N HIS A 39 11.03 -5.23 -3.49
CA HIS A 39 12.13 -6.17 -3.34
C HIS A 39 12.85 -6.32 -4.67
N VAL A 40 14.16 -6.53 -4.62
CA VAL A 40 14.99 -6.67 -5.83
C VAL A 40 14.58 -7.88 -6.67
N ASP A 41 14.05 -8.93 -6.04
CA ASP A 41 13.73 -10.21 -6.67
C ASP A 41 12.27 -10.67 -6.46
N SER A 42 11.35 -9.77 -6.08
CA SER A 42 9.96 -10.15 -5.78
C SER A 42 8.95 -9.10 -6.25
N PRO A 43 7.68 -9.50 -6.49
CA PRO A 43 6.64 -8.56 -6.88
C PRO A 43 6.53 -7.39 -5.89
N SER A 44 6.24 -6.20 -6.41
CA SER A 44 6.00 -5.00 -5.59
C SER A 44 4.87 -5.29 -4.59
N PHE A 45 5.10 -4.94 -3.33
CA PHE A 45 4.09 -4.92 -2.29
C PHE A 45 3.92 -3.48 -1.82
N TYR A 46 2.71 -3.14 -1.39
CA TYR A 46 2.39 -1.78 -0.96
C TYR A 46 2.06 -1.81 0.52
N ARG A 47 2.52 -0.81 1.25
CA ARG A 47 2.16 -0.62 2.65
C ARG A 47 1.42 0.69 2.79
N VAL A 48 0.38 0.69 3.60
CA VAL A 48 -0.43 1.85 3.89
C VAL A 48 -0.46 2.01 5.40
N SER A 49 0.11 3.10 5.89
CA SER A 49 -0.03 3.48 7.29
C SER A 49 -1.27 4.35 7.41
N ALA A 50 -2.32 3.85 8.03
CA ALA A 50 -3.56 4.58 8.24
C ALA A 50 -3.68 4.96 9.73
N ASP A 51 -3.82 6.24 10.02
CA ASP A 51 -4.24 6.71 11.34
C ASP A 51 -5.76 6.52 11.47
N LEU A 52 -6.15 5.44 12.16
CA LEU A 52 -7.54 5.13 12.44
C LEU A 52 -7.87 5.64 13.85
N ARG A 53 -8.30 6.91 13.95
CA ARG A 53 -8.77 7.53 15.21
C ARG A 53 -7.73 7.48 16.35
N GLY A 54 -6.46 7.76 16.04
CA GLY A 54 -5.37 7.75 17.03
C GLY A 54 -4.74 6.38 17.25
N ASN A 55 -5.21 5.34 16.54
CA ASN A 55 -4.53 4.06 16.44
C ASN A 55 -3.90 3.95 15.04
N ASN A 56 -2.60 4.15 14.97
CA ASN A 56 -1.81 3.89 13.78
C ASN A 56 -1.92 2.40 13.44
N LYS A 57 -2.65 2.07 12.38
CA LYS A 57 -2.70 0.72 11.82
C LYS A 57 -1.87 0.70 10.56
N ILE A 58 -0.99 -0.30 10.48
CA ILE A 58 -0.26 -0.60 9.27
C ILE A 58 -1.04 -1.68 8.52
N VAL A 59 -1.32 -1.38 7.27
CA VAL A 59 -2.05 -2.23 6.34
C VAL A 59 -1.10 -2.58 5.21
N GLU A 60 -0.95 -3.87 4.94
CA GLU A 60 -0.16 -4.38 3.82
C GLU A 60 -1.11 -4.76 2.70
N VAL A 61 -0.84 -4.26 1.51
CA VAL A 61 -1.64 -4.43 0.30
C VAL A 61 -0.76 -5.11 -0.74
N ILE A 62 -1.11 -6.32 -1.13
CA ILE A 62 -0.33 -7.14 -2.06
C ILE A 62 -1.21 -7.46 -3.27
N LYS A 63 -0.67 -7.21 -4.46
CA LYS A 63 -1.29 -7.65 -5.70
C LYS A 63 -0.77 -9.03 -6.07
N ILE A 64 -1.66 -10.02 -6.13
CA ILE A 64 -1.35 -11.39 -6.55
C ILE A 64 -2.11 -11.68 -7.84
N GLY A 65 -1.43 -11.59 -8.99
CA GLY A 65 -2.09 -11.65 -10.29
C GLY A 65 -3.03 -10.47 -10.50
N ASN A 66 -4.32 -10.75 -10.66
CA ASN A 66 -5.37 -9.72 -10.76
C ASN A 66 -6.08 -9.42 -9.44
N ASP A 67 -5.79 -10.18 -8.38
CA ASP A 67 -6.45 -10.06 -7.10
C ASP A 67 -5.64 -9.22 -6.12
N TRP A 68 -6.35 -8.53 -5.23
CA TRP A 68 -5.77 -7.71 -4.17
C TRP A 68 -6.00 -8.38 -2.82
N ASN A 69 -4.92 -8.56 -2.06
CA ASN A 69 -4.97 -9.05 -0.69
C ASN A 69 -4.55 -7.93 0.28
N ILE A 70 -5.36 -7.73 1.31
CA ILE A 70 -5.14 -6.72 2.35
C ILE A 70 -4.96 -7.41 3.70
N THR A 71 -3.90 -7.07 4.42
CA THR A 71 -3.61 -7.61 5.75
C THR A 71 -3.28 -6.49 6.73
N PRO A 72 -3.90 -6.44 7.93
CA PRO A 72 -4.95 -7.35 8.42
C PRO A 72 -6.32 -7.05 7.79
N SER A 73 -7.10 -8.08 7.46
CA SER A 73 -8.43 -7.98 6.81
C SER A 73 -9.56 -7.54 7.77
N VAL A 74 -9.24 -6.73 8.78
CA VAL A 74 -10.19 -6.27 9.81
C VAL A 74 -10.69 -4.85 9.53
N LEU A 75 -10.44 -4.34 8.33
CA LEU A 75 -10.86 -3.01 7.92
C LEU A 75 -12.30 -3.05 7.40
N PRO A 76 -13.04 -1.94 7.48
CA PRO A 76 -14.30 -1.82 6.76
C PRO A 76 -14.07 -2.03 5.25
N TYR A 77 -14.94 -2.80 4.60
CA TYR A 77 -14.80 -3.12 3.18
C TYR A 77 -14.73 -1.88 2.27
N GLU A 78 -15.48 -0.82 2.58
CA GLU A 78 -15.41 0.46 1.86
C GLU A 78 -14.01 1.09 1.93
N LEU A 79 -13.33 0.98 3.09
CA LEU A 79 -11.96 1.47 3.27
C LEU A 79 -10.97 0.64 2.46
N GLU A 80 -11.13 -0.68 2.45
CA GLU A 80 -10.30 -1.60 1.67
C GLU A 80 -10.32 -1.25 0.17
N LEU A 81 -11.51 -0.99 -0.37
CA LEU A 81 -11.66 -0.60 -1.78
C LEU A 81 -11.01 0.75 -2.10
N GLU A 82 -11.19 1.77 -1.27
CA GLU A 82 -10.57 3.08 -1.49
C GLU A 82 -9.03 3.01 -1.34
N ILE A 83 -8.51 2.21 -0.40
CA ILE A 83 -7.08 1.95 -0.27
C ILE A 83 -6.52 1.33 -1.56
N ILE A 84 -7.16 0.28 -2.08
CA ILE A 84 -6.72 -0.38 -3.33
C ILE A 84 -6.69 0.60 -4.49
N LYS A 85 -7.76 1.38 -4.65
CA LYS A 85 -7.89 2.38 -5.72
C LYS A 85 -6.79 3.44 -5.66
N ILE A 86 -6.46 3.94 -4.47
CA ILE A 86 -5.37 4.91 -4.29
C ILE A 86 -4.02 4.27 -4.60
N VAL A 87 -3.78 3.03 -4.15
CA VAL A 87 -2.56 2.28 -4.52
C VAL A 87 -2.43 2.16 -6.04
N GLU A 88 -3.52 1.84 -6.74
CA GLU A 88 -3.55 1.77 -8.21
C GLU A 88 -3.31 3.11 -8.89
N GLU A 89 -3.85 4.20 -8.35
CA GLU A 89 -3.68 5.54 -8.93
C GLU A 89 -2.26 6.07 -8.74
N VAL A 90 -1.68 5.81 -7.56
CA VAL A 90 -0.52 6.53 -7.06
C VAL A 90 0.75 5.68 -7.13
N CYS A 91 0.68 4.40 -6.78
CA CYS A 91 1.85 3.53 -6.70
C CYS A 91 2.06 2.69 -7.97
N ILE A 92 1.01 2.42 -8.74
CA ILE A 92 1.11 1.81 -10.07
C ILE A 92 0.99 2.94 -11.09
N PRO A 93 2.10 3.58 -11.51
CA PRO A 93 2.01 4.58 -12.56
C PRO A 93 1.36 3.92 -13.76
N LYS A 94 0.19 4.45 -14.19
CA LYS A 94 -0.49 4.02 -15.41
C LYS A 94 0.58 3.90 -16.49
N SER A 95 0.89 2.68 -16.90
CA SER A 95 1.79 2.41 -18.01
C SER A 95 1.46 3.41 -19.09
N LYS A 96 2.45 4.25 -19.41
CA LYS A 96 2.49 5.24 -20.47
C LYS A 96 1.34 5.02 -21.45
N LYS A 97 0.36 5.92 -21.48
CA LYS A 97 -0.51 6.00 -22.67
C LYS A 97 0.45 5.99 -23.86
N PRO A 98 0.31 5.07 -24.84
CA PRO A 98 1.06 5.23 -26.07
C PRO A 98 0.70 6.61 -26.61
N ASP A 99 1.70 7.47 -26.77
CA ASP A 99 1.51 8.74 -27.48
C ASP A 99 0.84 8.41 -28.80
N LYS A 100 -0.30 9.07 -29.02
CA LYS A 100 -1.12 8.94 -30.22
C LYS A 100 -0.35 9.39 -31.47
#